data_AF-A0A839AIJ7-F1
#
_entry.id   AF-A0A839AIJ7-F1
#
_cell.length_a   1.000
_cell.length_b   1.000
_cell.length_c   1.000
_cell.angle_alpha   90.00
_cell.angle_beta   90.00
_cell.angle_gamma   90.00
#
_symmetry.space_group_name_H-M   'P 1'
#
loop_
_entity.id
_entity.type
_entity.pdbx_description
1 polymer ?
#
loop_
_entity_poly.entity_id
_entity_poly.type
_entity_poly.pdbx_seq_one_letter_code
_entity_poly.pdbx_strand_id
1 'polypeptide(L)'
;MADKKTGFEIPEQMRDFADKSMDQAKKAFDDFMSATQKAMSNVEGSANAMQTGTSDINRKALQYAEEHMNSAFEFAQKLVRADDVQQIMNLQQEYLRKQMEALGEQAREISDKASRTAQDAAKAVKD
;
A
#
# COMPACT_ATOMS: atom_id res chain seq x y z
N MET A 1 0.36 -8.45 -49.31
CA MET A 1 0.25 -7.60 -48.11
C MET A 1 0.17 -8.54 -46.92
N ALA A 2 1.20 -8.58 -46.07
CA ALA A 2 1.27 -9.49 -44.94
C ALA A 2 1.30 -8.64 -43.66
N ASP A 3 0.12 -8.36 -43.14
CA ASP A 3 -0.08 -7.71 -41.84
C ASP A 3 0.39 -8.67 -40.74
N LYS A 4 1.66 -8.54 -40.36
CA LYS A 4 2.23 -9.18 -39.19
C LYS A 4 1.83 -8.35 -37.96
N LYS A 5 0.57 -8.48 -37.53
CA LYS A 5 0.19 -8.11 -36.16
C LYS A 5 0.58 -9.24 -35.22
N THR A 6 1.87 -9.31 -34.87
CA THR A 6 2.32 -9.99 -33.66
C THR A 6 2.11 -9.04 -32.48
N GLY A 7 0.84 -8.79 -32.13
CA GLY A 7 0.46 -7.99 -30.96
C GLY A 7 -0.05 -8.94 -29.90
N PHE A 8 0.61 -8.99 -28.74
CA PHE A 8 0.13 -9.71 -27.56
C PHE A 8 -1.09 -8.95 -27.01
N GLU A 9 -2.28 -9.22 -27.54
CA GLU A 9 -3.52 -8.65 -27.03
C GLU A 9 -4.09 -9.61 -25.97
N ILE A 10 -4.20 -9.16 -24.71
CA ILE A 10 -4.91 -9.93 -23.68
C ILE A 10 -6.37 -10.07 -24.12
N PRO A 11 -6.92 -11.29 -24.26
CA PRO A 11 -8.31 -11.51 -24.67
C PRO A 11 -9.29 -10.76 -23.77
N GLU A 12 -10.32 -10.16 -24.37
CA GLU A 12 -11.31 -9.35 -23.65
C GLU A 12 -11.96 -10.10 -22.49
N GLN A 13 -12.25 -11.41 -22.65
CA GLN A 13 -12.79 -12.23 -21.56
C GLN A 13 -11.83 -12.39 -20.38
N MET A 14 -10.51 -12.44 -20.64
CA MET A 14 -9.51 -12.47 -19.56
C MET A 14 -9.41 -11.11 -18.87
N ARG A 15 -9.56 -10.01 -19.62
CA ARG A 15 -9.61 -8.66 -19.03
C ARG A 15 -10.81 -8.49 -18.12
N ASP A 16 -12.00 -8.86 -18.58
CA ASP A 16 -13.23 -8.81 -17.78
C ASP A 16 -13.17 -9.69 -16.53
N PHE A 17 -12.62 -10.89 -16.66
CA PHE A 17 -12.44 -11.80 -15.53
C PHE A 17 -11.44 -11.23 -14.51
N ALA A 18 -10.34 -10.67 -14.99
CA ALA A 18 -9.34 -10.05 -14.14
C ALA A 18 -9.89 -8.79 -13.45
N ASP A 19 -10.59 -7.90 -14.17
CA ASP A 19 -11.25 -6.71 -13.60
C ASP A 19 -12.23 -7.11 -12.48
N LYS A 20 -13.10 -8.10 -12.71
CA LYS A 20 -14.01 -8.62 -11.67
C LYS A 20 -13.29 -9.23 -10.48
N SER A 21 -12.20 -9.96 -10.72
CA SER A 21 -11.40 -10.58 -9.67
C SER A 21 -10.65 -9.53 -8.83
N MET A 22 -10.15 -8.47 -9.48
CA MET A 22 -9.52 -7.33 -8.84
C MET A 22 -10.51 -6.58 -7.95
N ASP A 23 -11.71 -6.30 -8.46
CA ASP A 23 -12.75 -5.62 -7.70
C ASP A 23 -13.16 -6.41 -6.45
N GLN A 24 -13.30 -7.73 -6.59
CA GLN A 24 -13.60 -8.62 -5.46
C GLN A 24 -12.48 -8.64 -4.43
N ALA A 25 -11.22 -8.74 -4.89
CA ALA A 25 -10.06 -8.72 -4.02
C ALA A 25 -9.91 -7.38 -3.27
N LYS A 26 -10.13 -6.26 -3.96
CA LYS A 26 -10.14 -4.93 -3.34
C LYS A 26 -11.22 -4.82 -2.27
N LYS A 27 -12.44 -5.26 -2.58
CA LYS A 27 -13.55 -5.25 -1.63
C LYS A 27 -13.25 -6.09 -0.38
N ALA A 28 -12.74 -7.31 -0.57
CA ALA A 28 -12.37 -8.18 0.55
C ALA A 28 -11.28 -7.57 1.43
N PHE A 29 -10.32 -6.88 0.82
CA PHE A 29 -9.29 -6.14 1.55
C PHE A 29 -9.88 -4.97 2.34
N ASP A 30 -10.72 -4.14 1.72
CA ASP A 30 -11.39 -3.01 2.38
C ASP A 30 -12.23 -3.50 3.59
N ASP A 31 -12.98 -4.60 3.43
CA ASP A 31 -13.77 -5.22 4.50
C ASP A 31 -12.87 -5.71 5.66
N PHE A 32 -11.74 -6.35 5.34
CA PHE A 32 -10.75 -6.81 6.33
C PHE A 32 -10.14 -5.64 7.10
N MET A 33 -9.74 -4.58 6.41
CA MET A 33 -9.19 -3.38 7.04
C MET A 33 -10.20 -2.70 7.95
N SER A 34 -11.47 -2.60 7.52
CA SER A 34 -12.55 -2.06 8.35
C SER A 34 -12.77 -2.88 9.62
N ALA A 35 -12.78 -4.21 9.50
CA ALA A 35 -12.91 -5.11 10.66
C ALA A 35 -11.72 -4.95 11.64
N THR A 36 -10.50 -4.85 11.09
CA THR A 36 -9.27 -4.67 11.87
C THR A 36 -9.28 -3.32 12.60
N GLN A 37 -9.63 -2.23 11.93
CA GLN A 37 -9.76 -0.90 12.54
C GLN A 37 -10.79 -0.90 13.68
N LYS A 38 -11.96 -1.52 13.48
CA LYS A 38 -12.99 -1.65 14.53
C LYS A 38 -12.48 -2.44 15.74
N ALA A 39 -11.76 -3.55 15.51
CA ALA A 39 -11.18 -4.34 16.58
C ALA A 39 -10.16 -3.52 17.38
N MET A 40 -9.30 -2.75 16.71
CA MET A 40 -8.33 -1.87 17.39
C MET A 40 -9.01 -0.76 18.19
N SER A 41 -10.03 -0.10 17.63
CA SER A 41 -10.81 0.91 18.36
C SER A 41 -11.47 0.35 19.63
N ASN A 42 -11.98 -0.89 19.57
CA ASN A 42 -12.55 -1.56 20.74
C ASN A 42 -11.51 -1.89 21.81
N VAL A 43 -10.28 -2.25 21.42
CA VAL A 43 -9.17 -2.52 22.34
C VAL A 43 -8.68 -1.23 22.99
N GLU A 44 -8.60 -0.14 22.25
CA GLU A 44 -8.15 1.17 22.74
C GLU A 44 -9.14 1.88 23.65
N GLY A 45 -10.44 1.63 23.47
CA GLY A 45 -11.48 2.08 24.40
C GLY A 45 -11.39 1.42 25.79
N SER A 46 -10.58 0.37 25.95
CA SER A 46 -10.32 -0.27 27.24
C SER A 46 -9.18 0.44 27.97
N ALA A 47 -9.37 0.77 29.24
CA ALA A 47 -8.45 1.58 30.07
C ALA A 47 -6.98 1.10 30.09
N ASN A 48 -6.69 -0.15 29.73
CA ASN A 48 -5.33 -0.71 29.68
C ASN A 48 -4.52 -0.32 28.42
N ALA A 49 -5.17 0.06 27.32
CA ALA A 49 -4.48 0.30 26.05
C ALA A 49 -3.85 1.71 25.93
N MET A 50 -4.39 2.70 26.66
CA MET A 50 -3.83 4.06 26.70
C MET A 50 -2.39 4.12 27.25
N GLN A 51 -1.95 3.09 27.99
CA GLN A 51 -0.63 3.07 28.63
C GLN A 51 0.49 2.57 27.72
N THR A 52 0.17 1.93 26.58
CA THR A 52 1.17 1.29 25.72
C THR A 52 1.24 1.97 24.36
N GLY A 53 2.36 2.65 24.06
CA GLY A 53 2.68 3.21 22.72
C GLY A 53 2.73 2.19 21.56
N THR A 54 2.32 0.94 21.80
CA THR A 54 2.16 -0.15 20.83
C THR A 54 1.00 0.10 19.86
N SER A 55 -0.03 0.85 20.26
CA SER A 55 -1.16 1.20 19.39
C SER A 55 -0.72 1.99 18.15
N ASP A 56 0.17 2.97 18.32
CA ASP A 56 0.64 3.81 17.22
C ASP A 56 1.48 3.05 16.19
N ILE A 57 2.29 2.08 16.64
CA ILE A 57 3.09 1.22 15.75
C ILE A 57 2.16 0.31 14.92
N ASN A 58 1.16 -0.30 15.56
CA ASN A 58 0.21 -1.17 14.88
C ASN A 58 -0.63 -0.38 13.85
N ARG A 59 -1.06 0.85 14.20
CA ARG A 59 -1.74 1.74 13.25
C ARG A 59 -0.87 2.08 12.05
N LYS A 60 0.40 2.40 12.29
CA LYS A 60 1.34 2.74 11.21
C LYS A 60 1.59 1.55 10.29
N ALA A 61 1.72 0.34 10.84
CA ALA A 61 1.86 -0.89 10.07
C ALA A 61 0.64 -1.15 9.18
N LEU A 62 -0.58 -0.93 9.71
CA LEU A 62 -1.81 -1.06 8.93
C LEU A 62 -1.92 -0.01 7.84
N GLN A 63 -1.53 1.24 8.12
CA GLN A 63 -1.50 2.29 7.12
C GLN A 63 -0.56 1.94 5.96
N TYR A 64 0.64 1.43 6.26
CA TYR A 64 1.55 0.93 5.22
C TYR A 64 0.95 -0.25 4.46
N ALA A 65 0.34 -1.22 5.14
CA ALA A 65 -0.31 -2.33 4.45
C ALA A 65 -1.39 -1.85 3.47
N GLU A 66 -2.19 -0.85 3.85
CA GLU A 66 -3.20 -0.22 3.01
C GLU A 66 -2.58 0.50 1.79
N GLU A 67 -1.56 1.32 1.99
CA GLU A 67 -0.85 2.03 0.93
C GLU A 67 -0.20 1.06 -0.08
N HIS A 68 0.47 0.02 0.41
CA HIS A 68 1.12 -0.99 -0.42
C HIS A 68 0.09 -1.80 -1.22
N MET A 69 -1.03 -2.21 -0.61
CA MET A 69 -2.08 -2.96 -1.30
C MET A 69 -2.79 -2.10 -2.34
N ASN A 70 -3.10 -0.83 -2.03
CA ASN A 70 -3.68 0.10 -3.00
C ASN A 70 -2.78 0.31 -4.22
N SER A 71 -1.47 0.47 -4.02
CA SER A 71 -0.50 0.59 -5.11
C SER A 71 -0.44 -0.67 -5.98
N ALA A 72 -0.49 -1.86 -5.35
CA ALA A 72 -0.53 -3.13 -6.07
C ALA A 72 -1.81 -3.31 -6.88
N PHE A 73 -2.97 -2.92 -6.34
CA PHE A 73 -4.26 -2.93 -7.05
C PHE A 73 -4.24 -1.98 -8.25
N GLU A 74 -3.76 -0.75 -8.08
CA GLU A 74 -3.63 0.22 -9.17
C GLU A 74 -2.75 -0.32 -10.30
N PHE A 75 -1.59 -0.89 -9.94
CA PHE A 75 -0.66 -1.46 -10.92
C PHE A 75 -1.29 -2.64 -11.68
N ALA A 76 -1.91 -3.59 -10.97
CA ALA A 76 -2.52 -4.75 -11.58
C ALA A 76 -3.72 -4.38 -12.48
N GLN A 77 -4.53 -3.39 -12.09
CA GLN A 77 -5.62 -2.90 -12.92
C GLN A 77 -5.11 -2.28 -14.23
N LYS A 78 -4.04 -1.48 -14.16
CA LYS A 78 -3.41 -0.93 -15.36
C LYS A 78 -2.78 -2.02 -16.23
N LEU A 79 -2.19 -3.05 -15.61
CA LEU A 79 -1.52 -4.15 -16.32
C LEU A 79 -2.51 -5.02 -17.11
N VAL A 80 -3.68 -5.31 -16.53
CA VAL A 80 -4.78 -6.05 -17.20
C VAL A 80 -5.30 -5.28 -18.43
N ARG A 81 -5.23 -3.95 -18.39
CA ARG A 81 -5.69 -3.06 -19.46
C ARG A 81 -4.61 -2.70 -20.47
N ALA A 82 -3.37 -3.13 -20.27
CA ALA A 82 -2.28 -2.82 -21.17
C ALA A 82 -2.45 -3.56 -22.50
N ASP A 83 -2.33 -2.82 -23.61
CA ASP A 83 -2.52 -3.38 -24.96
C ASP A 83 -1.25 -3.94 -25.57
N ASP A 84 -0.09 -3.56 -25.04
CA ASP A 84 1.21 -3.96 -25.56
C ASP A 84 2.29 -4.02 -24.48
N VAL A 85 3.42 -4.67 -24.82
CA VAL A 85 4.54 -4.86 -23.91
C VAL A 85 5.22 -3.53 -23.55
N GLN A 86 5.18 -2.51 -24.41
CA GLN A 86 5.75 -1.20 -24.07
C GLN A 86 4.93 -0.53 -22.96
N GLN A 87 3.61 -0.63 -23.01
CA GLN A 87 2.73 -0.16 -21.93
C GLN A 87 3.03 -0.90 -20.62
N ILE A 88 3.18 -2.23 -20.64
CA ILE A 88 3.56 -3.02 -19.45
C ILE A 88 4.90 -2.53 -18.87
N MET A 89 5.91 -2.31 -19.71
CA MET A 89 7.22 -1.83 -19.26
C MET A 89 7.16 -0.41 -18.67
N ASN A 90 6.30 0.45 -19.21
CA ASN A 90 6.06 1.79 -18.65
C ASN A 90 5.37 1.70 -17.28
N LEU A 91 4.35 0.84 -17.15
CA LEU A 91 3.66 0.61 -15.88
C LEU A 91 4.60 0.08 -14.81
N GLN A 92 5.51 -0.82 -15.15
CA GLN A 92 6.47 -1.35 -14.20
C GLN A 92 7.49 -0.30 -13.74
N GLN A 93 7.93 0.60 -14.64
CA GLN A 93 8.75 1.74 -14.27
C GLN A 93 8.00 2.72 -13.35
N GLU A 94 6.74 3.02 -13.65
CA GLU A 94 5.89 3.87 -12.80
C GLU A 94 5.73 3.27 -11.40
N TYR A 95 5.44 1.97 -11.32
CA TYR A 95 5.28 1.25 -10.05
C TYR A 95 6.57 1.28 -9.22
N LEU A 96 7.72 0.97 -9.83
CA LEU A 96 9.02 1.02 -9.14
C LEU A 96 9.34 2.43 -8.64
N ARG A 97 9.06 3.46 -9.44
CA ARG A 97 9.26 4.85 -9.05
C ARG A 97 8.41 5.21 -7.83
N LYS A 98 7.10 4.92 -7.89
CA LYS A 98 6.18 5.13 -6.76
C LYS A 98 6.64 4.40 -5.50
N GLN A 99 7.10 3.15 -5.65
CA GLN A 99 7.59 2.36 -4.52
C GLN A 99 8.85 2.98 -3.89
N MET A 100 9.77 3.49 -4.71
CA MET A 100 10.99 4.17 -4.23
C MET A 100 10.67 5.50 -3.54
N GLU A 101 9.71 6.27 -4.07
CA GLU A 101 9.23 7.51 -3.45
C GLU A 101 8.61 7.22 -2.08
N ALA A 102 7.73 6.22 -1.99
CA ALA A 102 7.11 5.79 -0.74
C ALA A 102 8.16 5.31 0.29
N LEU A 103 9.13 4.49 -0.12
CA LEU A 103 10.22 4.06 0.76
C LEU A 103 11.06 5.24 1.27
N GLY A 104 11.34 6.22 0.42
CA GLY A 104 12.07 7.42 0.81
C GLY A 104 11.31 8.26 1.84
N GLU A 105 9.99 8.38 1.68
CA GLU A 105 9.12 9.08 2.62
C GLU A 105 9.03 8.35 3.97
N GLN A 106 8.82 7.03 3.95
CA GLN A 106 8.80 6.19 5.15
C GLN A 106 10.14 6.26 5.91
N ALA A 107 11.27 6.23 5.20
CA ALA A 107 12.60 6.34 5.80
C ALA A 107 12.82 7.71 6.47
N ARG A 108 12.36 8.80 5.84
CA ARG A 108 12.40 10.14 6.44
C ARG A 108 11.53 10.22 7.70
N GLU A 109 10.31 9.70 7.65
CA GLU A 109 9.42 9.72 8.80
C GLU A 109 10.01 8.96 10.01
N ILE A 110 10.61 7.79 9.76
CA ILE A 110 11.30 7.01 10.81
C ILE A 110 12.49 7.80 11.37
N SER A 111 13.31 8.40 10.50
CA SER A 111 14.46 9.22 10.90
C SER A 111 14.03 10.41 11.76
N ASP A 112 12.95 11.11 11.36
CA ASP A 112 12.41 12.24 12.10
C ASP A 112 11.87 11.83 13.47
N LYS A 113 11.13 10.70 13.54
CA LYS A 113 10.64 10.14 14.81
C LYS A 113 11.77 9.73 15.74
N ALA A 114 12.81 9.08 15.21
CA ALA A 114 13.98 8.68 15.99
C ALA A 114 14.74 9.91 16.53
N SER A 115 14.96 10.93 15.68
CA SER A 115 15.63 12.18 16.06
C SER A 115 14.86 12.91 17.16
N ARG A 116 13.54 13.06 17.03
CA ARG A 116 12.69 13.68 18.07
C ARG A 116 12.75 12.91 19.39
N THR A 117 12.63 11.57 19.34
CA THR A 117 12.72 10.73 20.53
C THR A 117 14.07 10.89 21.25
N ALA A 118 15.17 10.95 20.50
CA ALA A 118 16.50 11.19 21.05
C ALA A 118 16.64 12.59 21.67
N GLN A 119 16.07 13.62 21.04
CA GLN A 119 16.04 14.99 21.57
C GLN A 119 15.22 15.09 22.87
N ASP A 120 14.07 14.44 22.93
CA ASP A 120 13.20 14.44 24.11
C ASP A 120 13.85 13.68 25.27
N ALA A 121 14.50 12.55 25.00
CA ALA A 121 15.29 11.83 26.00
C ALA A 121 16.48 12.65 26.52
N ALA A 122 17.19 13.37 25.63
CA ALA A 122 18.29 14.24 26.02
C ALA A 122 17.85 15.45 26.86
N LYS A 123 16.63 15.96 26.66
CA LYS A 123 16.03 17.00 27.51
C LYS A 123 15.62 16.45 28.87
N ALA A 124 14.99 15.27 28.91
CA ALA A 124 14.57 14.63 30.16
C ALA A 124 15.73 14.22 31.09
N VAL A 125 16.95 14.08 30.58
CA VAL A 125 18.17 13.84 31.39
C VAL A 125 18.81 15.14 31.89
N LYS A 126 18.41 16.29 31.32
CA LYS A 126 18.94 17.62 31.67
C LYS A 126 18.07 18.38 32.69
N ASP A 127 16.81 17.99 32.85
CA ASP A 127 15.89 18.45 33.90
C ASP A 127 15.98 17.54 35.13
#